data_AF-A0A3A9GJ50-F1
#
_entry.id   AF-A0A3A9GJ50-F1
#
_cell.length_a   1.000
_cell.length_b   1.000
_cell.length_c   1.000
_cell.angle_alpha   90.00
_cell.angle_beta   90.00
_cell.angle_gamma   90.00
#
_symmetry.space_group_name_H-M   'P 1'
#
loop_
_entity.id
_entity.type
_entity.pdbx_description
1 polymer ?
#
loop_
_entity_poly.entity_id
_entity_poly.type
_entity_poly.pdbx_seq_one_letter_code
_entity_poly.pdbx_strand_id
1 'polypeptide(L)' 'MKEQNIALLDGFWDRLEDTIYSKNRTKVDVAKQCGFERKVLNRRKNSYIILPYLARVCSALNVSADYLLFSEEGRV' A
#
# COMPACT_ATOMS: atom_id res chain seq x y z
N MET A 1 4.34 -12.24 -26.35
CA MET A 1 3.81 -11.28 -25.35
C MET A 1 4.33 -11.77 -24.01
N LYS A 2 5.30 -11.09 -23.39
CA LYS A 2 5.80 -11.51 -22.08
C LYS A 2 4.67 -11.30 -21.08
N GLU A 3 4.23 -12.35 -20.39
CA GLU A 3 3.41 -12.21 -19.19
C GLU A 3 4.13 -11.23 -18.27
N GLN A 4 3.59 -10.03 -18.11
CA GLN A 4 4.05 -9.14 -17.07
C GLN A 4 3.71 -9.87 -15.78
N ASN A 5 4.75 -10.30 -15.06
CA ASN A 5 4.63 -11.08 -13.83
C ASN A 5 3.75 -10.28 -12.85
N ILE A 6 2.48 -10.65 -12.74
CA ILE A 6 1.47 -10.03 -11.85
C ILE A 6 1.87 -10.23 -10.36
N ALA A 7 2.88 -11.08 -10.12
CA ALA A 7 3.57 -11.28 -8.86
C ALA A 7 4.01 -9.98 -8.15
N LEU A 8 4.23 -8.88 -8.90
CA LEU A 8 4.55 -7.55 -8.34
C LEU A 8 3.51 -7.05 -7.32
N LEU A 9 2.27 -7.54 -7.39
CA LEU A 9 1.15 -7.11 -6.54
C LEU A 9 0.68 -8.18 -5.56
N ASP A 10 1.21 -9.40 -5.65
CA ASP A 10 0.68 -10.56 -4.90
C ASP A 10 0.87 -10.45 -3.37
N GLY A 11 1.59 -9.44 -2.89
CA GLY A 11 1.71 -9.12 -1.47
C GLY A 11 1.46 -7.66 -1.10
N PHE A 12 1.13 -6.77 -2.05
CA PHE A 12 1.00 -5.33 -1.76
C PHE A 12 -0.07 -5.06 -0.69
N TRP A 13 -1.27 -5.62 -0.89
CA TRP A 13 -2.40 -5.38 0.00
C TRP A 13 -2.19 -5.95 1.40
N ASP A 14 -1.55 -7.11 1.48
CA ASP A 14 -1.25 -7.79 2.75
C ASP A 14 -0.16 -7.02 3.51
N ARG A 15 0.93 -6.62 2.83
CA ARG A 15 1.97 -5.75 3.44
C ARG A 15 1.43 -4.41 3.90
N LEU A 16 0.57 -3.78 3.09
CA LEU A 16 -0.06 -2.52 3.48
C LEU A 16 -0.89 -2.70 4.75
N GLU A 17 -1.66 -3.78 4.84
CA GLU A 17 -2.47 -4.09 6.02
C GLU A 17 -1.59 -4.33 7.26
N ASP A 18 -0.55 -5.16 7.13
CA ASP A 18 0.41 -5.43 8.20
C ASP A 18 1.12 -4.15 8.67
N THR A 19 1.50 -3.27 7.73
CA THR A 19 2.16 -1.99 8.03
C THR A 19 1.25 -1.03 8.79
N ILE A 20 -0.04 -1.00 8.44
CA ILE A 20 -1.04 -0.18 9.12
C ILE A 20 -1.17 -0.67 10.58
N TYR A 21 -1.32 -1.99 10.78
CA TYR A 21 -1.51 -2.55 12.12
C TYR A 21 -0.23 -2.51 12.97
N SER A 22 0.96 -2.72 12.39
CA SER A 22 2.23 -2.63 13.12
C SER A 22 2.51 -1.23 13.67
N LYS A 23 1.91 -0.20 13.07
CA LYS A 23 1.96 1.20 13.52
C LYS A 23 0.83 1.58 14.48
N ASN A 24 0.04 0.60 14.96
CA ASN A 24 -1.16 0.82 15.78
C ASN A 24 -2.18 1.77 15.14
N ARG A 25 -2.30 1.69 13.81
CA ARG A 25 -3.25 2.51 13.03
C ARG A 25 -4.37 1.65 12.46
N THR A 26 -5.40 2.32 11.97
CA THR A 26 -6.57 1.75 11.31
C THR A 26 -6.65 2.24 9.87
N LYS A 27 -7.25 1.42 8.99
CA LYS A 27 -7.54 1.85 7.60
C LYS A 27 -8.39 3.13 7.54
N VAL A 28 -9.25 3.37 8.53
CA VAL A 28 -10.08 4.59 8.62
C VAL A 28 -9.21 5.82 8.82
N ASP A 29 -8.31 5.80 9.80
CA ASP A 29 -7.48 6.96 10.10
C ASP A 29 -6.47 7.27 8.98
N VAL A 30 -5.89 6.25 8.36
CA VAL A 30 -4.92 6.42 7.26
C VAL A 30 -5.63 7.03 6.05
N ALA A 31 -6.81 6.50 5.71
CA ALA A 31 -7.60 7.04 4.60
C ALA A 31 -8.03 8.50 4.84
N LYS A 32 -8.47 8.81 6.08
CA LYS A 32 -8.80 10.19 6.48
C LYS A 32 -7.60 11.12 6.35
N GLN A 33 -6.42 10.71 6.82
CA GLN A 33 -5.19 11.50 6.69
C GLN A 33 -4.77 11.69 5.22
N CYS A 34 -4.97 10.68 4.38
CA CYS A 34 -4.61 10.74 2.96
C CYS A 34 -5.68 11.43 2.07
N GLY A 35 -6.80 11.85 2.65
CA GLY A 35 -7.87 12.54 1.94
C GLY A 35 -8.62 11.68 0.93
N PHE A 36 -8.83 10.39 1.22
CA PHE A 36 -9.65 9.50 0.41
C PHE A 36 -10.53 8.57 1.27
N GLU A 37 -11.51 7.93 0.63
CA GLU A 37 -12.39 7.00 1.33
C GLU A 37 -11.66 5.70 1.73
N ARG A 38 -11.98 5.15 2.91
CA ARG A 38 -11.44 3.86 3.40
C ARG A 38 -11.53 2.72 2.38
N LYS A 39 -12.55 2.71 1.52
CA LYS A 39 -12.75 1.67 0.49
C LYS A 39 -11.56 1.53 -0.46
N VAL A 40 -10.73 2.57 -0.59
CA VAL A 40 -9.48 2.57 -1.37
C VAL A 40 -8.43 1.63 -0.76
N LEU A 41 -8.44 1.44 0.57
CA LEU A 41 -7.51 0.55 1.29
C LEU A 41 -8.06 -0.88 1.48
N ASN A 42 -9.25 -1.16 0.98
CA ASN A 42 -9.82 -2.50 1.07
C ASN A 42 -9.37 -3.31 -0.15
N ARG A 43 -8.67 -4.43 0.10
CA ARG A 43 -8.30 -5.41 -0.94
C ARG A 43 -9.55 -5.81 -1.72
N ARG A 44 -9.54 -5.60 -3.04
CA ARG A 44 -10.52 -6.17 -3.96
C ARG A 44 -9.78 -7.05 -4.95
N LYS A 45 -10.44 -8.09 -5.45
CA LYS A 45 -9.88 -8.93 -6.52
C LYS A 45 -9.55 -8.03 -7.71
N ASN A 46 -8.30 -8.08 -8.18
CA ASN A 46 -7.78 -7.28 -9.30
C ASN A 46 -7.80 -5.75 -9.09
N SER A 47 -7.75 -5.25 -7.84
CA SER A 47 -7.63 -3.80 -7.60
C SER A 47 -6.18 -3.32 -7.54
N TYR A 48 -5.92 -2.23 -8.23
CA TYR A 48 -4.67 -1.48 -8.20
C TYR A 48 -4.85 -0.20 -7.37
N ILE A 49 -3.81 0.20 -6.62
CA ILE A 49 -3.74 1.54 -6.05
C ILE A 49 -3.20 2.51 -7.10
N ILE A 50 -3.81 3.68 -7.24
CA ILE A 50 -3.26 4.71 -8.13
C ILE A 50 -2.06 5.41 -7.47
N LEU A 51 -1.10 5.83 -8.28
CA LEU A 51 0.17 6.43 -7.81
C LEU A 51 0.00 7.58 -6.81
N PRO A 52 -0.95 8.54 -6.99
CA PRO A 52 -1.12 9.61 -6.00
C PRO A 52 -1.56 9.10 -4.62
N TYR A 53 -2.38 8.04 -4.57
CA TYR A 53 -2.81 7.46 -3.30
C TYR A 53 -1.70 6.66 -2.65
N LEU A 54 -0.91 5.93 -3.45
CA LEU A 54 0.30 5.26 -2.95
C LEU A 54 1.25 6.26 -2.29
N ALA A 55 1.57 7.39 -2.96
CA ALA A 55 2.48 8.39 -2.42
C ALA A 55 2.00 8.96 -1.07
N ARG A 56 0.69 9.24 -0.94
CA ARG A 56 0.10 9.72 0.33
C ARG A 56 0.17 8.67 1.43
N VAL A 57 -0.10 7.40 1.10
CA VAL A 57 0.00 6.28 2.04
C VAL A 57 1.43 6.09 2.52
N CYS A 58 2.42 6.11 1.62
CA CYS A 58 3.84 6.05 1.97
C CYS A 58 4.22 7.16 2.96
N SER A 59 3.79 8.40 2.69
CA SER A 59 4.01 9.53 3.59
C SER A 59 3.30 9.35 4.95
N ALA A 60 2.03 8.94 4.96
CA ALA A 60 1.24 8.76 6.18
C ALA A 60 1.75 7.63 7.08
N LEU A 61 2.32 6.57 6.48
CA LEU A 61 2.90 5.44 7.19
C LEU A 61 4.40 5.61 7.43
N ASN A 62 5.05 6.62 6.87
CA ASN A 62 6.51 6.80 6.92
C ASN A 62 7.25 5.54 6.45
N VAL A 63 6.94 5.08 5.23
CA VAL A 63 7.58 3.93 4.55
C VAL A 63 7.85 4.28 3.09
N SER A 64 8.81 3.59 2.46
CA SER A 64 9.08 3.77 1.03
C SER A 64 8.03 3.06 0.17
N ALA A 65 7.87 3.52 -1.08
CA ALA A 65 7.08 2.81 -2.07
C ALA A 65 7.68 1.43 -2.37
N ASP A 66 9.01 1.33 -2.40
CA ASP A 66 9.72 0.08 -2.68
C ASP A 66 9.41 -1.00 -1.64
N TYR A 67 9.33 -0.62 -0.36
CA TYR A 67 8.94 -1.54 0.71
C TYR A 67 7.51 -2.08 0.48
N LEU A 68 6.54 -1.20 0.21
CA LEU A 68 5.16 -1.62 -0.01
C LEU A 68 5.00 -2.46 -1.29
N LEU A 69 5.71 -2.12 -2.36
CA LEU A 69 5.59 -2.79 -3.66
C LEU A 69 6.42 -4.07 -3.75
N PHE A 70 7.60 -4.12 -3.15
CA PHE A 70 8.59 -5.19 -3.39
C PHE A 70 9.05 -5.92 -2.13
N SER A 71 8.62 -5.51 -0.93
CA SER A 71 9.13 -6.04 0.33
C SER A 71 10.65 -5.82 0.54
N GLU A 72 11.24 -4.91 -0.22
CA GLU A 72 12.61 -4.46 0.00
C GLU A 72 12.58 -3.28 0.98
N GLU A 73 13.01 -3.51 2.21
CA GLU A 73 13.41 -2.40 3.07
C GLU A 73 14.56 -1.70 2.35
N GLY A 74 14.26 -0.51 1.80
CA GLY A 74 15.24 0.28 1.08
C GLY A 74 16.49 0.41 1.95
N ARG A 75 17.60 -0.20 1.51
CA ARG A 75 18.92 0.14 2.00
C ARG A 75 19.17 1.59 1.57
N VAL A 76 18.87 2.51 2.48
CA VAL A 76 19.39 3.89 2.45
C VAL A 76 20.81 3.87 2.99
#